data_AF-A0A9D5VD49-F1
#
_entry.id   AF-A0A9D5VD49-F1
#
_cell.length_a   1.000
_cell.length_b   1.000
_cell.length_c   1.000
_cell.angle_alpha   90.00
_cell.angle_beta   90.00
_cell.angle_gamma   90.00
#
_symmetry.space_group_name_H-M   'P 1'
#
loop_
_entity.id
_entity.type
_entity.pdbx_description
1 polymer ?
#
loop_
_entity_poly.entity_id
_entity_poly.type
_entity_poly.pdbx_seq_one_letter_code
_entity_poly.pdbx_strand_id
1 'polypeptide(L)'
;MSELLLEVGCEEIPARMLPDAINGLGERLAAALHQAGLTHGRIDCHGTPRRLMAGVEELAFQQPDCIEDRRGPAVEKAFDSAGKPTKAALGFARSCGLAMQQLARESTPKGEYLVARISQPGRPAREILVDLIPNLIGNLPWPKTMRWGAGQFRFVRPIHNLVVLLDGELLDVNLAGIQAGDQVSGHRFMAPGYYRVTGLYQYMDLLATVRVILSQKSREDVIRAGATRLAEQVGGRPLIAPSLLAENACLTEWPVPMRGEFDVKYLDIPPEVLTTSMQHHQKYFPVVDAANKLLPYFILVANMEVPDPSVLIQGNQRVLRARLEDAAFYWKVDRETPLERRRDGLRQVVFQA
;
A
#
# COMPACT_ATOMS: atom_id res chain seq x y z
N MET A 1 6.77 25.28 0.03
CA MET A 1 6.78 23.81 0.14
C MET A 1 5.52 23.33 -0.57
N SER A 2 5.58 22.21 -1.27
CA SER A 2 4.51 21.67 -2.12
C SER A 2 3.84 20.44 -1.49
N GLU A 3 2.73 20.01 -2.09
CA GLU A 3 2.15 18.69 -1.84
C GLU A 3 2.45 17.73 -3.00
N LEU A 4 2.60 16.43 -2.68
CA LEU A 4 2.66 15.35 -3.67
C LEU A 4 1.45 14.44 -3.49
N LEU A 5 0.72 14.17 -4.57
CA LEU A 5 -0.26 13.10 -4.67
C LEU A 5 0.29 12.01 -5.60
N LEU A 6 0.38 10.79 -5.10
CA LEU A 6 0.72 9.58 -5.86
C LEU A 6 -0.40 8.54 -5.68
N GLU A 7 -1.09 8.16 -6.75
CA GLU A 7 -2.02 7.01 -6.78
C GLU A 7 -1.58 5.99 -7.81
N VAL A 8 -1.53 4.72 -7.42
CA VAL A 8 -1.42 3.57 -8.33
C VAL A 8 -2.75 2.81 -8.31
N GLY A 9 -3.53 2.95 -9.39
CA GLY A 9 -4.78 2.21 -9.59
C GLY A 9 -4.54 0.87 -10.31
N CYS A 10 -5.11 -0.22 -9.80
CA CYS A 10 -4.86 -1.58 -10.29
C CYS A 10 -6.07 -2.51 -10.11
N GLU A 11 -6.00 -3.73 -10.65
CA GLU A 11 -6.95 -4.79 -10.30
C GLU A 11 -6.86 -5.18 -8.81
N GLU A 12 -7.85 -5.93 -8.32
CA GLU A 12 -8.01 -6.24 -6.90
C GLU A 12 -6.78 -6.91 -6.24
N ILE A 13 -6.10 -6.14 -5.40
CA ILE A 13 -5.03 -6.53 -4.50
C ILE A 13 -5.61 -7.49 -3.45
N PRO A 14 -4.99 -8.65 -3.21
CA PRO A 14 -5.41 -9.53 -2.12
C PRO A 14 -5.39 -8.79 -0.78
N ALA A 15 -6.51 -8.81 -0.05
CA ALA A 15 -6.68 -8.07 1.20
C ALA A 15 -5.55 -8.31 2.21
N ARG A 16 -5.07 -9.55 2.34
CA ARG A 16 -3.96 -9.93 3.23
C ARG A 16 -2.61 -9.25 2.92
N MET A 17 -2.43 -8.72 1.71
CA MET A 17 -1.18 -8.08 1.28
C MET A 17 -1.24 -6.56 1.40
N LEU A 18 -2.44 -5.98 1.55
CA LEU A 18 -2.65 -4.55 1.45
C LEU A 18 -2.02 -3.77 2.64
N PRO A 19 -2.15 -4.21 3.91
CA PRO A 19 -1.55 -3.48 5.04
C PRO A 19 -0.02 -3.34 4.92
N ASP A 20 0.68 -4.44 4.62
CA ASP A 20 2.13 -4.43 4.46
C ASP A 20 2.57 -3.56 3.27
N ALA A 21 1.78 -3.52 2.20
CA ALA A 21 2.04 -2.68 1.06
C ALA A 21 1.85 -1.18 1.36
N ILE A 22 0.82 -0.82 2.14
CA ILE A 22 0.59 0.57 2.58
C ILE A 22 1.74 1.04 3.48
N ASN A 23 2.12 0.24 4.48
CA ASN A 23 3.22 0.57 5.38
C ASN A 23 4.55 0.65 4.61
N GLY A 24 4.81 -0.34 3.76
CA GLY A 24 6.01 -0.39 2.94
C GLY A 24 6.11 0.76 1.94
N LEU A 25 4.99 1.27 1.43
CA LEU A 25 4.97 2.47 0.58
C LEU A 25 5.42 3.71 1.36
N GLY A 26 4.87 3.92 2.56
CA GLY A 26 5.23 5.07 3.40
C GLY A 26 6.69 5.05 3.84
N GLU A 27 7.16 3.92 4.37
CA GLU A 27 8.55 3.76 4.83
C GLU A 27 9.56 3.98 3.70
N ARG A 28 9.30 3.40 2.52
CA ARG A 28 10.20 3.51 1.37
C ARG A 28 10.15 4.89 0.73
N LEU A 29 8.98 5.53 0.68
CA LEU A 29 8.86 6.89 0.18
C LEU A 29 9.63 7.85 1.09
N ALA A 30 9.45 7.76 2.40
CA ALA A 30 10.20 8.55 3.38
C ALA A 30 11.72 8.35 3.22
N ALA A 31 12.16 7.09 3.15
CA ALA A 31 13.58 6.77 2.97
C ALA A 31 14.14 7.31 1.65
N ALA A 32 13.38 7.21 0.56
CA ALA A 32 13.79 7.68 -0.75
C ALA A 32 13.88 9.20 -0.82
N LEU A 33 12.91 9.92 -0.24
CA LEU A 33 12.94 11.38 -0.15
C LEU A 33 14.13 11.86 0.70
N HIS A 34 14.37 11.22 1.84
CA HIS A 34 15.52 11.50 2.70
C HIS A 34 16.86 11.25 1.98
N GLN A 35 17.01 10.11 1.30
CA GLN A 35 18.22 9.81 0.50
C GLN A 35 18.41 10.82 -0.63
N ALA A 36 17.31 11.31 -1.20
CA ALA A 36 17.32 12.38 -2.17
C ALA A 36 17.46 13.77 -1.53
N GLY A 37 17.71 13.92 -0.22
CA GLY A 37 17.89 15.23 0.41
C GLY A 37 16.68 16.17 0.32
N LEU A 38 15.49 15.63 0.05
CA LEU A 38 14.25 16.41 0.00
C LEU A 38 13.58 16.38 1.37
N THR A 39 13.52 17.52 2.04
CA THR A 39 12.74 17.67 3.27
C THR A 39 11.25 17.57 2.96
N HIS A 40 10.48 16.99 3.86
CA HIS A 40 9.04 16.84 3.72
C HIS A 40 8.36 16.91 5.10
N GLY A 41 7.07 17.23 5.08
CA GLY A 41 6.18 17.13 6.24
C GLY A 41 5.61 15.73 6.36
N ARG A 42 4.30 15.66 6.65
CA ARG A 42 3.60 14.38 6.86
C ARG A 42 3.54 13.56 5.58
N ILE A 43 3.76 12.25 5.70
CA ILE A 43 3.48 11.27 4.64
C ILE A 43 2.29 10.44 5.09
N ASP A 44 1.19 10.54 4.36
CA ASP A 44 0.01 9.72 4.58
C ASP A 44 -0.09 8.67 3.48
N CYS A 45 -0.25 7.41 3.88
CA CYS A 45 -0.41 6.30 2.95
C CYS A 45 -1.72 5.57 3.22
N HIS A 46 -2.42 5.26 2.13
CA HIS A 46 -3.68 4.53 2.18
C HIS A 46 -3.76 3.54 1.03
N GLY A 47 -4.70 2.61 1.12
CA GLY A 47 -4.94 1.66 0.06
C GLY A 47 -6.32 1.04 0.17
N THR A 48 -6.90 0.69 -0.97
CA THR A 48 -8.14 -0.07 -1.09
C THR A 48 -7.87 -1.32 -1.95
N PRO A 49 -8.83 -2.24 -2.15
CA PRO A 49 -8.63 -3.36 -3.06
C PRO A 49 -8.04 -2.96 -4.42
N ARG A 50 -8.33 -1.77 -4.95
CA ARG A 50 -7.95 -1.38 -6.32
C ARG A 50 -6.98 -0.22 -6.39
N ARG A 51 -6.43 0.25 -5.26
CA ARG A 51 -5.47 1.35 -5.28
C ARG A 51 -4.50 1.34 -4.11
N LEU A 52 -3.32 1.89 -4.35
CA LEU A 52 -2.40 2.38 -3.32
C LEU A 52 -2.21 3.88 -3.54
N MET A 53 -2.20 4.65 -2.45
CA MET A 53 -2.04 6.09 -2.50
C MET A 53 -1.03 6.54 -1.43
N ALA A 54 -0.19 7.50 -1.81
CA ALA A 54 0.63 8.28 -0.90
C ALA A 54 0.40 9.77 -1.12
N GLY A 55 0.19 10.50 -0.04
CA GLY A 55 0.20 11.96 0.03
C GLY A 55 1.41 12.44 0.82
N VAL A 56 2.13 13.43 0.31
CA VAL A 56 3.24 14.07 1.04
C VAL A 56 2.93 15.55 1.17
N GLU A 57 2.88 16.05 2.39
CA GLU A 57 2.74 17.47 2.69
C GLU A 57 4.12 18.12 2.81
N GLU A 58 4.17 19.44 2.61
CA GLU A 58 5.36 20.27 2.84
C GLU A 58 6.65 19.76 2.18
N LEU A 59 6.56 19.19 0.98
CA LEU A 59 7.70 18.73 0.22
C LEU A 59 8.55 19.91 -0.27
N ALA A 60 9.88 19.80 -0.13
CA ALA A 60 10.80 20.78 -0.68
C ALA A 60 10.70 20.83 -2.21
N PHE A 61 10.73 22.03 -2.79
CA PHE A 61 10.72 22.20 -4.26
C PHE A 61 12.04 21.78 -4.91
N GLN A 62 13.13 21.74 -4.15
CA GLN A 62 14.46 21.41 -4.63
C GLN A 62 15.31 20.86 -3.48
N GLN A 63 16.33 20.07 -3.84
CA GLN A 63 17.42 19.75 -2.94
C GLN A 63 18.16 21.02 -2.49
N PRO A 64 18.81 20.98 -1.32
CA PRO A 64 19.76 22.03 -0.96
C PRO A 64 20.96 22.01 -1.91
N ASP A 65 21.52 23.18 -2.19
CA ASP A 65 22.78 23.30 -2.92
C ASP A 65 23.88 22.57 -2.16
N CYS A 66 24.71 21.84 -2.90
CA CYS A 66 25.85 21.14 -2.34
C CYS A 66 27.14 21.89 -2.67
N ILE A 67 28.01 22.04 -1.68
CA ILE A 67 29.36 22.56 -1.88
C ILE A 67 30.31 21.37 -1.88
N GLU A 68 30.91 21.07 -3.02
CA GLU A 68 31.95 20.05 -3.15
C GLU A 68 33.33 20.72 -3.14
N ASP A 69 34.16 20.38 -2.14
CA ASP A 69 35.56 20.79 -2.11
C ASP A 69 36.42 19.71 -2.80
N ARG A 70 36.89 20.00 -4.02
CA ARG A 70 37.84 19.13 -4.74
C ARG A 70 39.26 19.57 -4.45
N ARG A 71 40.10 18.65 -3.98
CA ARG A 71 41.51 18.93 -3.71
C ARG A 71 42.36 18.72 -4.96
N GLY A 72 43.12 19.74 -5.31
CA GLY A 72 44.05 19.78 -6.42
C GLY A 72 45.50 19.51 -5.99
N PRO A 73 46.49 19.89 -6.82
CA PRO A 73 47.90 19.69 -6.50
C PRO A 73 48.34 20.54 -5.28
N ALA A 74 49.40 20.07 -4.60
CA ALA A 74 50.07 20.85 -3.56
C ALA A 74 50.53 22.21 -4.12
N VAL A 75 50.43 23.28 -3.33
CA VAL A 75 50.76 24.65 -3.77
C VAL A 75 52.20 24.73 -4.27
N GLU A 76 53.13 24.03 -3.63
CA GLU A 76 54.54 23.92 -4.05
C GLU A 76 54.72 23.33 -5.47
N LYS A 77 53.79 22.50 -5.92
CA LYS A 77 53.78 21.90 -7.27
C LYS A 77 52.82 22.61 -8.23
N ALA A 78 52.05 23.56 -7.73
CA ALA A 78 51.06 24.31 -8.49
C ALA A 78 51.64 25.52 -9.19
N PHE A 79 52.79 26.03 -8.74
CA PHE A 79 53.49 27.17 -9.32
C PHE A 79 54.92 26.79 -9.69
N ASP A 80 55.44 27.31 -10.80
CA ASP A 80 56.83 27.13 -11.21
C ASP A 80 57.77 28.12 -10.49
N SER A 81 59.07 28.02 -10.78
CA SER A 81 60.10 28.89 -10.19
C SER A 81 59.96 30.38 -10.55
N ALA A 82 59.13 30.71 -11.55
CA ALA A 82 58.80 32.09 -11.94
C ALA A 82 57.45 32.56 -11.37
N GLY A 83 56.81 31.75 -10.50
CA GLY A 83 55.52 32.05 -9.89
C GLY A 83 54.33 31.86 -10.83
N LYS A 84 54.50 31.22 -12.00
CA LYS A 84 53.41 30.97 -12.95
C LYS A 84 52.72 29.63 -12.66
N PRO A 85 51.39 29.52 -12.84
CA PRO A 85 50.67 28.27 -12.68
C PRO A 85 51.21 27.15 -13.58
N THR A 86 51.46 25.97 -13.01
CA THR A 86 51.91 24.80 -13.78
C THR A 86 50.77 24.23 -14.63
N LYS A 87 51.11 23.38 -15.62
CA LYS A 87 50.10 22.68 -16.44
C LYS A 87 49.12 21.85 -15.58
N ALA A 88 49.59 21.30 -14.46
CA ALA A 88 48.77 20.54 -13.53
C ALA A 88 47.73 21.43 -12.83
N ALA A 89 48.14 22.61 -12.34
CA ALA A 89 47.23 23.57 -11.73
C ALA A 89 46.20 24.12 -12.74
N LEU A 90 46.64 24.47 -13.96
CA LEU A 90 45.76 24.94 -15.05
C LEU A 90 44.80 23.86 -15.55
N GLY A 91 45.22 22.59 -15.54
CA GLY A 91 44.37 21.45 -15.88
C GLY A 91 43.32 21.20 -14.80
N PHE A 92 43.71 21.29 -13.53
CA PHE A 92 42.80 21.15 -12.39
C PHE A 92 41.75 22.27 -12.32
N ALA A 93 42.14 23.53 -12.54
CA ALA A 93 41.20 24.64 -12.60
C ALA A 93 40.14 24.43 -13.70
N ARG A 94 40.60 24.02 -14.91
CA ARG A 94 39.71 23.69 -16.04
C ARG A 94 38.78 22.51 -15.76
N SER A 95 39.25 21.45 -15.12
CA SER A 95 38.41 20.29 -14.79
C SER A 95 37.35 20.59 -13.73
N CYS A 96 37.50 21.69 -12.99
CA CYS A 96 36.53 22.20 -12.04
C CYS A 96 35.68 23.35 -12.60
N GLY A 97 35.88 23.75 -13.86
CA GLY A 97 35.16 24.88 -14.48
C GLY A 97 35.51 26.25 -13.89
N LEU A 98 36.64 26.37 -13.18
CA LEU A 98 37.06 27.59 -12.48
C LEU A 98 38.32 28.19 -13.10
N ALA A 99 38.50 29.50 -12.97
CA ALA A 99 39.77 30.17 -13.23
C ALA A 99 40.75 29.92 -12.07
N MET A 100 42.06 29.96 -12.35
CA MET A 100 43.12 29.75 -11.34
C MET A 100 42.96 30.67 -10.12
N GLN A 101 42.48 31.89 -10.32
CA GLN A 101 42.29 32.90 -9.28
C GLN A 101 41.11 32.58 -8.35
N GLN A 102 40.20 31.68 -8.77
CA GLN A 102 39.04 31.26 -7.99
C GLN A 102 39.34 30.04 -7.11
N LEU A 103 40.54 29.45 -7.22
CA LEU A 103 40.96 28.34 -6.37
C LEU A 103 41.38 28.86 -5.00
N ALA A 104 40.86 28.23 -3.95
CA ALA A 104 41.30 28.48 -2.59
C ALA A 104 42.59 27.69 -2.29
N ARG A 105 43.26 28.05 -1.19
CA ARG A 105 44.36 27.26 -0.62
C ARG A 105 43.90 26.72 0.72
N GLU A 106 44.17 25.45 0.97
CA GLU A 106 43.84 24.77 2.23
C GLU A 106 45.12 24.20 2.85
N SER A 107 45.42 24.63 4.07
CA SER A 107 46.56 24.12 4.86
C SER A 107 46.18 22.82 5.56
N THR A 108 46.94 21.76 5.30
CA THR A 108 46.79 20.46 5.98
C THR A 108 48.12 20.08 6.67
N PRO A 109 48.13 19.12 7.61
CA PRO A 109 49.37 18.61 8.19
C PRO A 109 50.37 18.03 7.17
N LYS A 110 49.92 17.74 5.94
CA LYS A 110 50.72 17.20 4.83
C LYS A 110 51.13 18.27 3.81
N GLY A 111 50.94 19.55 4.11
CA GLY A 111 51.24 20.69 3.24
C GLY A 111 50.00 21.47 2.78
N GLU A 112 50.23 22.56 2.05
CA GLU A 112 49.20 23.43 1.48
C GLU A 112 48.76 22.91 0.10
N TYR A 113 47.46 22.80 -0.15
CA TYR A 113 46.90 22.32 -1.43
C TYR A 113 45.99 23.37 -2.06
N LEU A 114 45.94 23.40 -3.39
CA LEU A 114 44.86 24.11 -4.09
C LEU A 114 43.54 23.36 -3.90
N VAL A 115 42.46 24.08 -3.66
CA VAL A 115 41.10 23.53 -3.49
C VAL A 115 40.13 24.29 -4.39
N ALA A 116 39.37 23.55 -5.18
CA ALA A 116 38.24 24.07 -5.92
C ALA A 116 36.98 23.86 -5.08
N ARG A 117 36.33 24.96 -4.69
CA ARG A 117 35.02 24.93 -4.04
C ARG A 117 33.94 25.07 -5.10
N ILE A 118 33.30 23.96 -5.44
CA ILE A 118 32.30 23.90 -6.52
C ILE A 118 30.91 23.90 -5.87
N SER A 119 30.13 24.94 -6.14
CA SER A 119 28.72 24.98 -5.78
C SER A 119 27.92 24.24 -6.84
N GLN A 120 27.32 23.11 -6.48
CA GLN A 120 26.40 22.37 -7.31
C GLN A 120 24.97 22.77 -6.92
N PRO A 121 24.18 23.36 -7.83
CA PRO A 121 22.79 23.69 -7.52
C PRO A 121 22.01 22.40 -7.24
N GLY A 122 21.14 22.43 -6.22
CA GLY A 122 20.29 21.30 -5.90
C GLY A 122 19.35 20.96 -7.06
N ARG A 123 19.06 19.67 -7.25
CA ARG A 123 18.10 19.25 -8.30
C ARG A 123 16.67 19.60 -7.88
N PRO A 124 15.80 20.06 -8.82
CA PRO A 124 14.37 20.23 -8.55
C PRO A 124 13.71 18.93 -8.14
N ALA A 125 12.78 19.00 -7.17
CA ALA A 125 12.04 17.84 -6.68
C ALA A 125 11.26 17.14 -7.80
N ARG A 126 10.70 17.90 -8.75
CA ARG A 126 9.99 17.35 -9.89
C ARG A 126 10.85 16.40 -10.73
N GLU A 127 12.13 16.71 -10.92
CA GLU A 127 13.05 15.87 -11.69
C GLU A 127 13.44 14.62 -10.91
N ILE A 128 13.65 14.77 -9.60
CA ILE A 128 13.97 13.66 -8.70
C ILE A 128 12.81 12.67 -8.63
N LEU A 129 11.59 13.17 -8.50
CA LEU A 129 10.38 12.35 -8.35
C LEU A 129 10.07 11.51 -9.58
N VAL A 130 10.37 12.03 -10.78
CA VAL A 130 10.21 11.30 -12.05
C VAL A 130 11.03 10.01 -12.06
N ASP A 131 12.27 10.06 -11.55
CA ASP A 131 13.15 8.90 -11.44
C ASP A 131 12.79 8.02 -10.22
N LEU A 132 12.39 8.65 -9.11
CA LEU A 132 12.18 8.00 -7.82
C LEU A 132 10.91 7.12 -7.81
N ILE A 133 9.80 7.61 -8.33
CA ILE A 133 8.48 6.94 -8.21
C ILE A 133 8.46 5.57 -8.87
N PRO A 134 8.95 5.37 -10.12
CA PRO A 134 8.96 4.05 -10.74
C PRO A 134 9.79 3.03 -9.95
N ASN A 135 10.94 3.46 -9.41
CA ASN A 135 11.81 2.64 -8.58
C ASN A 135 11.16 2.30 -7.24
N LEU A 136 10.48 3.24 -6.62
CA LEU A 136 9.73 3.04 -5.37
C LEU A 136 8.65 1.97 -5.55
N ILE A 137 7.78 2.13 -6.56
CA ILE A 137 6.65 1.23 -6.78
C ILE A 137 7.11 -0.17 -7.23
N GLY A 138 8.14 -0.22 -8.08
CA GLY A 138 8.71 -1.49 -8.56
C GLY A 138 9.36 -2.35 -7.46
N ASN A 139 9.74 -1.73 -6.33
CA ASN A 139 10.41 -2.40 -5.21
C ASN A 139 9.51 -2.55 -3.96
N LEU A 140 8.19 -2.39 -4.10
CA LEU A 140 7.26 -2.64 -3.01
C LEU A 140 7.30 -4.11 -2.54
N PRO A 141 7.18 -4.37 -1.23
CA PRO A 141 7.31 -5.70 -0.67
C PRO A 141 6.04 -6.52 -0.92
N TRP A 142 6.08 -7.38 -1.95
CA TRP A 142 4.97 -8.27 -2.28
C TRP A 142 5.34 -9.73 -2.01
N PRO A 143 4.53 -10.51 -1.25
CA PRO A 143 4.76 -11.95 -1.09
C PRO A 143 4.71 -12.72 -2.40
N LYS A 144 3.94 -12.20 -3.36
CA LYS A 144 3.83 -12.74 -4.71
C LYS A 144 3.59 -11.60 -5.69
N THR A 145 4.41 -11.54 -6.73
CA THR A 145 4.25 -10.61 -7.84
C THR A 145 3.89 -11.37 -9.11
N MET A 146 3.41 -10.64 -10.11
CA MET A 146 3.16 -11.13 -11.45
C MET A 146 3.63 -10.12 -12.49
N ARG A 147 3.72 -10.60 -13.73
CA ARG A 147 3.85 -9.79 -14.95
C ARG A 147 2.54 -9.90 -15.72
N TRP A 148 2.20 -8.89 -16.51
CA TRP A 148 0.98 -8.91 -17.32
C TRP A 148 1.25 -8.36 -18.72
N GLY A 149 0.41 -8.79 -19.68
CA GLY A 149 0.60 -8.46 -21.09
C GLY A 149 1.98 -8.88 -21.60
N ALA A 150 2.62 -7.98 -22.34
CA ALA A 150 4.00 -8.15 -22.83
C ALA A 150 5.07 -7.51 -21.91
N GLY A 151 4.67 -6.95 -20.76
CA GLY A 151 5.55 -6.20 -19.87
C GLY A 151 6.45 -7.08 -18.99
N GLN A 152 7.62 -6.56 -18.62
CA GLN A 152 8.53 -7.21 -17.66
C GLN A 152 8.40 -6.69 -16.22
N PHE A 153 7.69 -5.56 -16.05
CA PHE A 153 7.43 -4.96 -14.75
C PHE A 153 6.65 -5.93 -13.86
N ARG A 154 7.07 -6.03 -12.59
CA ARG A 154 6.47 -6.92 -11.60
C ARG A 154 5.67 -6.10 -10.61
N PHE A 155 4.40 -6.47 -10.43
CA PHE A 155 3.52 -5.88 -9.43
C PHE A 155 2.57 -6.94 -8.89
N VAL A 156 1.83 -6.64 -7.83
CA VAL A 156 0.87 -7.61 -7.24
C VAL A 156 -0.28 -7.91 -8.19
N ARG A 157 -0.68 -6.91 -8.99
CA ARG A 157 -1.82 -6.94 -9.91
C ARG A 157 -1.58 -6.05 -11.13
N PRO A 158 -2.27 -6.25 -12.25
CA PRO A 158 -2.19 -5.32 -13.38
C PRO A 158 -2.54 -3.89 -12.97
N ILE A 159 -1.67 -2.94 -13.32
CA ILE A 159 -1.90 -1.51 -13.12
C ILE A 159 -2.78 -1.02 -14.27
N HIS A 160 -3.74 -0.14 -13.97
CA HIS A 160 -4.64 0.49 -14.94
C HIS A 160 -4.49 1.99 -15.00
N ASN A 161 -4.05 2.62 -13.91
CA ASN A 161 -4.01 4.06 -13.77
C ASN A 161 -2.85 4.49 -12.89
N LEU A 162 -2.30 5.66 -13.18
CA LEU A 162 -1.26 6.30 -12.40
C LEU A 162 -1.61 7.79 -12.30
N VAL A 163 -1.64 8.32 -11.07
CA VAL A 163 -1.75 9.77 -10.82
C VAL A 163 -0.52 10.22 -10.07
N VAL A 164 0.15 11.25 -10.60
CA VAL A 164 1.30 11.88 -9.95
C VAL A 164 1.18 13.39 -10.12
N LEU A 165 0.73 14.08 -9.07
CA LEU A 165 0.63 15.53 -9.05
C LEU A 165 1.58 16.12 -7.99
N LEU A 166 2.36 17.13 -8.37
CA LEU A 166 3.18 17.93 -7.49
C LEU A 166 2.63 19.36 -7.50
N ASP A 167 2.08 19.81 -6.37
CA ASP A 167 1.44 21.14 -6.25
C ASP A 167 0.34 21.38 -7.30
N GLY A 168 -0.42 20.32 -7.62
CA GLY A 168 -1.45 20.31 -8.66
C GLY A 168 -0.94 20.22 -10.10
N GLU A 169 0.38 20.25 -10.32
CA GLU A 169 0.98 20.04 -11.64
C GLU A 169 1.29 18.56 -11.91
N LEU A 170 1.00 18.11 -13.13
CA LEU A 170 1.28 16.74 -13.55
C LEU A 170 2.80 16.51 -13.69
N LEU A 171 3.29 15.42 -13.08
CA LEU A 171 4.65 14.95 -13.31
C LEU A 171 4.71 13.96 -14.49
N ASP A 172 5.75 14.07 -15.31
CA ASP A 172 6.00 13.19 -16.46
C ASP A 172 6.58 11.83 -16.00
N VAL A 173 5.74 11.03 -15.34
CA VAL A 173 6.10 9.72 -14.81
C VAL A 173 5.48 8.63 -15.67
N ASN A 174 6.31 7.67 -16.10
CA ASN A 174 5.84 6.45 -16.72
C ASN A 174 6.09 5.25 -15.81
N LEU A 175 5.05 4.46 -15.56
CA LEU A 175 5.14 3.23 -14.76
C LEU A 175 4.59 2.06 -15.57
N ALA A 176 5.43 1.07 -15.87
CA ALA A 176 5.02 -0.13 -16.59
C ALA A 176 4.29 0.17 -17.94
N GLY A 177 4.68 1.25 -18.63
CA GLY A 177 4.05 1.70 -19.87
C GLY A 177 2.80 2.58 -19.68
N ILE A 178 2.41 2.87 -18.44
CA ILE A 178 1.28 3.72 -18.11
C ILE A 178 1.80 5.10 -17.76
N GLN A 179 1.39 6.09 -18.55
CA GLN A 179 1.71 7.49 -18.31
C GLN A 179 0.87 8.05 -17.16
N ALA A 180 1.48 8.82 -16.27
CA ALA A 180 0.77 9.52 -15.22
C ALA A 180 -0.23 10.52 -15.82
N GLY A 181 -1.42 10.58 -15.22
CA GLY A 181 -2.46 11.54 -15.55
C GLY A 181 -3.03 12.21 -14.31
N ASP A 182 -4.12 12.95 -14.49
CA ASP A 182 -4.84 13.69 -13.45
C ASP A 182 -6.23 13.10 -13.18
N GLN A 183 -6.43 11.82 -13.50
CA GLN A 183 -7.73 11.16 -13.38
C GLN A 183 -7.65 9.97 -12.44
N VAL A 184 -8.63 9.81 -11.57
CA VAL A 184 -8.74 8.67 -10.63
C VAL A 184 -10.00 7.88 -10.89
N SER A 185 -9.95 6.58 -10.63
CA SER A 185 -11.14 5.73 -10.79
C SER A 185 -12.08 5.84 -9.58
N GLY A 186 -13.39 5.93 -9.83
CA GLY A 186 -14.41 5.79 -8.79
C GLY A 186 -14.72 4.33 -8.46
N HIS A 187 -15.70 4.08 -7.59
CA HIS A 187 -16.14 2.74 -7.25
C HIS A 187 -16.62 1.95 -8.48
N ARG A 188 -16.13 0.71 -8.66
CA ARG A 188 -16.32 -0.11 -9.90
C ARG A 188 -17.77 -0.17 -10.37
N PHE A 189 -18.71 -0.28 -9.44
CA PHE A 189 -20.12 -0.47 -9.73
C PHE A 189 -21.01 0.73 -9.40
N MET A 190 -20.59 1.59 -8.47
CA MET A 190 -21.46 2.64 -7.91
C MET A 190 -21.10 4.04 -8.40
N ALA A 191 -19.88 4.21 -8.91
CA ALA A 191 -19.42 5.44 -9.54
C ALA A 191 -18.41 5.06 -10.63
N PRO A 192 -18.83 4.28 -11.66
CA PRO A 192 -17.92 3.84 -12.70
C PRO A 192 -17.35 5.05 -13.46
N GLY A 193 -16.13 4.90 -13.96
CA GLY A 193 -15.45 5.93 -14.74
C GLY A 193 -14.31 6.63 -14.00
N TYR A 194 -13.79 7.64 -14.66
CA TYR A 194 -12.62 8.42 -14.27
C TYR A 194 -13.03 9.84 -13.92
N TYR A 195 -12.46 10.36 -12.84
CA TYR A 195 -12.78 11.66 -12.28
C TYR A 195 -11.50 12.47 -12.12
N ARG A 196 -11.54 13.73 -12.55
CA ARG A 196 -10.37 14.60 -12.55
C ARG A 196 -10.02 15.04 -11.13
N VAL A 197 -8.73 15.01 -10.81
CA VAL A 197 -8.16 15.52 -9.57
C VAL A 197 -7.16 16.63 -9.84
N THR A 198 -7.06 17.57 -8.90
CA THR A 198 -6.19 18.75 -9.03
C THR A 198 -5.20 18.89 -7.89
N GLY A 199 -5.21 17.99 -6.92
CA GLY A 199 -4.35 18.04 -5.74
C GLY A 199 -4.75 17.00 -4.69
N LEU A 200 -3.96 16.91 -3.62
CA LEU A 200 -4.09 15.92 -2.56
C LEU A 200 -5.40 16.07 -1.78
N TYR A 201 -5.72 17.28 -1.32
CA TYR A 201 -6.94 17.51 -0.53
C TYR A 201 -8.21 17.30 -1.35
N GLN A 202 -8.26 17.85 -2.57
CA GLN A 202 -9.40 17.66 -3.48
C GLN A 202 -9.56 16.18 -3.88
N TYR A 203 -8.46 15.43 -4.00
CA TYR A 203 -8.51 13.98 -4.20
C TYR A 203 -9.22 13.27 -3.04
N MET A 204 -8.89 13.61 -1.78
CA MET A 204 -9.49 12.98 -0.60
C MET A 204 -11.00 13.25 -0.54
N ASP A 205 -11.42 14.49 -0.79
CA ASP A 205 -12.83 14.88 -0.84
C ASP A 205 -13.58 14.20 -1.99
N LEU A 206 -12.97 14.17 -3.18
CA LEU A 206 -13.55 13.57 -4.38
C LEU A 206 -13.86 12.08 -4.17
N LEU A 207 -12.93 11.32 -3.58
CA LEU A 207 -13.11 9.88 -3.40
C LEU A 207 -14.38 9.53 -2.62
N ALA A 208 -14.73 10.31 -1.60
CA ALA A 208 -15.97 10.11 -0.84
C ALA A 208 -17.22 10.28 -1.73
N THR A 209 -17.20 11.25 -2.65
CA THR A 209 -18.31 11.49 -3.60
C THR A 209 -18.47 10.38 -4.63
N VAL A 210 -17.37 9.70 -4.99
CA VAL A 210 -17.34 8.58 -5.94
C VAL A 210 -17.33 7.22 -5.26
N ARG A 211 -17.88 7.16 -4.04
CA ARG A 211 -18.13 5.95 -3.27
C ARG A 211 -16.85 5.14 -2.95
N VAL A 212 -15.79 5.84 -2.56
CA VAL A 212 -14.54 5.23 -2.08
C VAL A 212 -14.18 5.83 -0.72
N ILE A 213 -14.21 5.00 0.32
CA ILE A 213 -13.69 5.35 1.65
C ILE A 213 -12.21 4.95 1.67
N LEU A 214 -11.32 5.93 1.54
CA LEU A 214 -9.89 5.68 1.42
C LEU A 214 -9.28 5.11 2.71
N SER A 215 -9.57 5.75 3.85
CA SER A 215 -9.06 5.33 5.16
C SER A 215 -9.54 3.92 5.51
N GLN A 216 -8.60 3.02 5.78
CA GLN A 216 -8.92 1.68 6.28
C GLN A 216 -9.66 1.78 7.61
N LYS A 217 -9.18 2.65 8.52
CA LYS A 217 -9.80 2.85 9.82
C LYS A 217 -11.26 3.28 9.71
N SER A 218 -11.57 4.20 8.81
CA SER A 218 -12.95 4.62 8.57
C SER A 218 -13.82 3.49 8.02
N ARG A 219 -13.29 2.64 7.13
CA ARG A 219 -13.99 1.42 6.67
C ARG A 219 -14.24 0.44 7.81
N GLU A 220 -13.25 0.19 8.66
CA GLU A 220 -13.40 -0.67 9.85
C GLU A 220 -14.49 -0.14 10.80
N ASP A 221 -14.56 1.17 11.00
CA ASP A 221 -15.54 1.80 11.88
C ASP A 221 -16.96 1.68 11.31
N VAL A 222 -17.13 1.87 9.99
CA VAL A 222 -18.41 1.63 9.29
C VAL A 222 -18.84 0.16 9.42
N ILE A 223 -17.92 -0.78 9.18
CA ILE A 223 -18.20 -2.21 9.30
C ILE A 223 -18.61 -2.56 10.72
N ARG A 224 -17.84 -2.12 11.72
CA ARG A 224 -18.09 -2.41 13.13
C ARG A 224 -19.45 -1.88 13.57
N ALA A 225 -19.73 -0.60 13.28
CA ALA A 225 -21.00 0.02 13.65
C ALA A 225 -22.19 -0.69 13.00
N GLY A 226 -22.10 -0.99 11.69
CA GLY A 226 -23.16 -1.69 10.97
C GLY A 226 -23.37 -3.12 11.45
N ALA A 227 -22.29 -3.87 11.67
CA ALA A 227 -22.35 -5.24 12.16
C ALA A 227 -22.95 -5.33 13.57
N THR A 228 -22.55 -4.44 14.48
CA THR A 228 -23.10 -4.37 15.84
C THR A 228 -24.59 -4.08 15.80
N ARG A 229 -25.00 -3.02 15.09
CA ARG A 229 -26.41 -2.64 14.97
C ARG A 229 -27.29 -3.77 14.42
N LEU A 230 -26.81 -4.48 13.40
CA LEU A 230 -27.55 -5.59 12.77
C LEU A 230 -27.66 -6.82 13.67
N ALA A 231 -26.63 -7.11 14.48
CA ALA A 231 -26.67 -8.20 15.43
C ALA A 231 -27.61 -7.91 16.61
N GLU A 232 -27.63 -6.67 17.10
CA GLU A 232 -28.51 -6.24 18.19
C GLU A 232 -30.00 -6.42 17.83
N GLN A 233 -30.36 -6.24 16.55
CA GLN A 233 -31.73 -6.46 16.05
C GLN A 233 -32.22 -7.90 16.23
N VAL A 234 -31.31 -8.87 16.39
CA VAL A 234 -31.63 -10.28 16.64
C VAL A 234 -31.24 -10.73 18.05
N GLY A 235 -31.04 -9.78 18.97
CA GLY A 235 -30.70 -10.05 20.36
C GLY A 235 -29.28 -10.59 20.56
N GLY A 236 -28.39 -10.36 19.59
CA GLY A 236 -27.02 -10.85 19.63
C GLY A 236 -25.96 -9.75 19.49
N ARG A 237 -24.71 -10.19 19.46
CA ARG A 237 -23.52 -9.38 19.17
C ARG A 237 -22.65 -10.08 18.13
N PRO A 238 -21.96 -9.34 17.24
CA PRO A 238 -21.08 -9.96 16.27
C PRO A 238 -19.74 -10.36 16.92
N LEU A 239 -19.19 -11.50 16.52
CA LEU A 239 -17.83 -11.91 16.84
C LEU A 239 -16.85 -11.24 15.86
N ILE A 240 -16.39 -10.04 16.22
CA ILE A 240 -15.47 -9.24 15.40
C ILE A 240 -14.03 -9.44 15.88
N ALA A 241 -13.31 -10.36 15.23
CA ALA A 241 -11.86 -10.45 15.38
C ALA A 241 -11.17 -9.26 14.69
N PRO A 242 -10.18 -8.58 15.30
CA PRO A 242 -9.51 -7.43 14.69
C PRO A 242 -8.92 -7.72 13.30
N SER A 243 -8.30 -8.90 13.12
CA SER A 243 -7.73 -9.32 11.84
C SER A 243 -8.78 -9.49 10.75
N LEU A 244 -9.93 -10.08 11.09
CA LEU A 244 -11.04 -10.28 10.15
C LEU A 244 -11.70 -8.95 9.77
N LEU A 245 -11.78 -8.01 10.71
CA LEU A 245 -12.29 -6.66 10.44
C LEU A 245 -11.37 -5.91 9.47
N ALA A 246 -10.06 -5.92 9.74
CA ALA A 246 -9.06 -5.33 8.86
C ALA A 246 -9.09 -5.97 7.46
N GLU A 247 -9.25 -7.30 7.39
CA GLU A 247 -9.37 -8.01 6.12
C GLU A 247 -10.63 -7.58 5.35
N ASN A 248 -11.80 -7.49 5.99
CA ASN A 248 -13.03 -6.99 5.36
C ASN A 248 -12.90 -5.52 4.90
N ALA A 249 -12.25 -4.67 5.68
CA ALA A 249 -11.95 -3.30 5.27
C ALA A 249 -11.05 -3.30 4.01
N CYS A 250 -10.05 -4.17 3.96
CA CYS A 250 -9.17 -4.32 2.80
C CYS A 250 -9.81 -5.03 1.59
N LEU A 251 -10.99 -5.65 1.75
CA LEU A 251 -11.79 -6.24 0.67
C LEU A 251 -12.79 -5.25 0.05
N THR A 252 -12.96 -4.07 0.65
CA THR A 252 -14.00 -3.12 0.24
C THR A 252 -13.44 -1.71 0.03
N GLU A 253 -13.98 -1.00 -0.95
CA GLU A 253 -13.87 0.45 -1.10
C GLU A 253 -15.05 1.15 -0.42
N TRP A 254 -16.21 0.51 -0.38
CA TRP A 254 -17.42 1.02 0.24
C TRP A 254 -18.16 -0.11 0.98
N PRO A 255 -17.83 -0.33 2.26
CA PRO A 255 -18.40 -1.44 3.03
C PRO A 255 -19.88 -1.22 3.35
N VAL A 256 -20.69 -2.23 3.06
CA VAL A 256 -22.13 -2.29 3.38
C VAL A 256 -22.41 -3.57 4.18
N PRO A 257 -22.45 -3.49 5.52
CA PRO A 257 -22.81 -4.64 6.36
C PRO A 257 -24.27 -5.08 6.13
N MET A 258 -24.48 -6.39 6.03
CA MET A 258 -25.81 -7.00 5.87
C MET A 258 -25.93 -8.24 6.76
N ARG A 259 -27.12 -8.52 7.29
CA ARG A 259 -27.39 -9.71 8.10
C ARG A 259 -27.93 -10.83 7.23
N GLY A 260 -27.27 -11.98 7.27
CA GLY A 260 -27.78 -13.24 6.75
C GLY A 260 -28.18 -14.20 7.87
N GLU A 261 -28.85 -15.27 7.49
CA GLU A 261 -29.26 -16.34 8.39
C GLU A 261 -28.97 -17.73 7.80
N PHE A 262 -28.85 -18.74 8.65
CA PHE A 262 -28.70 -20.12 8.24
C PHE A 262 -29.65 -21.03 9.03
N ASP A 263 -29.84 -22.25 8.56
CA ASP A 263 -30.77 -23.20 9.17
C ASP A 263 -30.32 -23.57 10.59
N VAL A 264 -31.26 -23.52 11.54
CA VAL A 264 -31.01 -23.85 12.95
C VAL A 264 -30.45 -25.25 13.15
N LYS A 265 -30.68 -26.19 12.21
CA LYS A 265 -30.12 -27.54 12.26
C LYS A 265 -28.59 -27.57 12.35
N TYR A 266 -27.91 -26.54 11.82
CA TYR A 266 -26.45 -26.49 11.87
C TYR A 266 -25.92 -26.23 13.27
N LEU A 267 -26.74 -25.70 14.19
CA LEU A 267 -26.34 -25.45 15.57
C LEU A 267 -26.09 -26.74 16.38
N ASP A 268 -26.41 -27.92 15.82
CA ASP A 268 -26.03 -29.23 16.36
C ASP A 268 -24.53 -29.55 16.15
N ILE A 269 -23.84 -28.79 15.29
CA ILE A 269 -22.41 -28.89 15.03
C ILE A 269 -21.68 -27.98 16.02
N PRO A 270 -20.48 -28.35 16.51
CA PRO A 270 -19.68 -27.50 17.38
C PRO A 270 -19.54 -26.07 16.83
N PRO A 271 -19.82 -25.03 17.63
CA PRO A 271 -19.75 -23.63 17.22
C PRO A 271 -18.41 -23.23 16.60
N GLU A 272 -17.32 -23.86 17.01
CA GLU A 272 -15.96 -23.62 16.50
C GLU A 272 -15.88 -23.98 15.01
N VAL A 273 -16.46 -25.10 14.59
CA VAL A 273 -16.45 -25.55 13.18
C VAL A 273 -17.23 -24.56 12.31
N LEU A 274 -18.40 -24.13 12.78
CA LEU A 274 -19.25 -23.16 12.08
C LEU A 274 -18.57 -21.79 11.99
N THR A 275 -18.01 -21.33 13.11
CA THR A 275 -17.30 -20.05 13.22
C THR A 275 -16.10 -20.02 12.30
N THR A 276 -15.28 -21.07 12.29
CA THR A 276 -14.13 -21.19 11.38
C THR A 276 -14.57 -21.16 9.91
N SER A 277 -15.64 -21.88 9.56
CA SER A 277 -16.17 -21.89 8.18
C SER A 277 -16.65 -20.49 7.74
N MET A 278 -17.39 -19.78 8.61
CA MET A 278 -17.85 -18.42 8.35
C MET A 278 -16.69 -17.42 8.23
N GLN A 279 -15.76 -17.42 9.18
CA GLN A 279 -14.69 -16.43 9.26
C GLN A 279 -13.60 -16.66 8.20
N HIS A 280 -13.14 -17.89 8.00
CA HIS A 280 -12.01 -18.14 7.09
C HIS A 280 -12.43 -18.24 5.63
N HIS A 281 -13.51 -18.94 5.32
CA HIS A 281 -13.90 -19.18 3.93
C HIS A 281 -14.76 -18.07 3.35
N GLN A 282 -15.52 -17.35 4.19
CA GLN A 282 -16.52 -16.38 3.72
C GLN A 282 -16.34 -14.98 4.29
N LYS A 283 -15.43 -14.80 5.25
CA LYS A 283 -15.14 -13.51 5.89
C LYS A 283 -16.31 -12.89 6.64
N TYR A 284 -17.27 -13.72 7.06
CA TYR A 284 -18.44 -13.26 7.82
C TYR A 284 -18.14 -13.14 9.30
N PHE A 285 -18.89 -12.27 9.98
CA PHE A 285 -18.90 -12.19 11.45
C PHE A 285 -20.07 -13.02 12.01
N PRO A 286 -19.80 -14.15 12.70
CA PRO A 286 -20.85 -14.90 13.38
C PRO A 286 -21.53 -14.06 14.46
N VAL A 287 -22.81 -14.31 14.73
CA VAL A 287 -23.55 -13.63 15.80
C VAL A 287 -23.74 -14.58 16.98
N VAL A 288 -23.47 -14.10 18.19
CA VAL A 288 -23.68 -14.83 19.44
C VAL A 288 -24.63 -14.08 20.36
N ASP A 289 -25.28 -14.79 21.27
CA ASP A 289 -26.08 -14.19 22.34
C ASP A 289 -25.21 -13.68 23.51
N ALA A 290 -25.86 -13.20 24.58
CA ALA A 290 -25.21 -12.72 25.79
C ALA A 290 -24.43 -13.81 26.56
N ALA A 291 -24.77 -15.09 26.35
CA ALA A 291 -24.10 -16.23 26.94
C ALA A 291 -22.99 -16.82 26.02
N ASN A 292 -22.63 -16.11 24.94
CA ASN A 292 -21.69 -16.57 23.91
C ASN A 292 -22.15 -17.80 23.12
N LYS A 293 -23.44 -18.12 23.13
CA LYS A 293 -24.00 -19.19 22.30
C LYS A 293 -24.23 -18.66 20.88
N LEU A 294 -23.81 -19.45 19.89
CA LEU A 294 -23.99 -19.10 18.48
C LEU A 294 -25.48 -19.03 18.11
N LEU A 295 -25.86 -17.93 17.49
CA LEU A 295 -27.18 -17.71 16.90
C LEU A 295 -27.15 -18.08 15.40
N PRO A 296 -28.30 -18.39 14.77
CA PRO A 296 -28.37 -18.77 13.36
C PRO A 296 -28.19 -17.57 12.40
N TYR A 297 -27.36 -16.60 12.77
CA TYR A 297 -27.15 -15.35 12.05
C TYR A 297 -25.67 -15.06 11.87
N PHE A 298 -25.37 -14.35 10.78
CA PHE A 298 -24.04 -13.85 10.47
C PHE A 298 -24.14 -12.49 9.81
N ILE A 299 -23.08 -11.70 9.92
CA ILE A 299 -22.95 -10.43 9.21
C ILE A 299 -21.96 -10.62 8.06
N LEU A 300 -22.40 -10.33 6.84
CA LEU A 300 -21.55 -10.19 5.66
C LEU A 300 -21.27 -8.71 5.39
N VAL A 301 -20.19 -8.41 4.68
CA VAL A 301 -19.87 -7.05 4.22
C VAL A 301 -19.82 -7.05 2.70
N ALA A 302 -20.80 -6.40 2.07
CA ALA A 302 -20.76 -6.17 0.64
C ALA A 302 -19.88 -4.94 0.32
N ASN A 303 -19.36 -4.88 -0.90
CA ASN A 303 -18.65 -3.71 -1.41
C ASN A 303 -19.57 -2.77 -2.22
N MET A 304 -20.89 -2.89 -2.10
CA MET A 304 -21.82 -2.07 -2.87
C MET A 304 -23.18 -1.97 -2.22
N GLU A 305 -23.82 -0.84 -2.43
CA GLU A 305 -25.24 -0.64 -2.24
C GLU A 305 -25.98 -1.22 -3.45
N VAL A 306 -27.05 -1.97 -3.20
CA VAL A 306 -27.94 -2.51 -4.22
C VAL A 306 -29.38 -2.09 -3.92
N PRO A 307 -30.23 -1.87 -4.95
CA PRO A 307 -31.63 -1.53 -4.75
C PRO A 307 -32.39 -2.58 -3.91
N ASP A 308 -32.08 -3.87 -4.12
CA ASP A 308 -32.62 -4.97 -3.34
C ASP A 308 -31.49 -5.78 -2.67
N PRO A 309 -31.23 -5.55 -1.38
CA PRO A 309 -30.24 -6.30 -0.60
C PRO A 309 -30.55 -7.79 -0.48
N SER A 310 -31.82 -8.20 -0.65
CA SER A 310 -32.23 -9.59 -0.44
C SER A 310 -31.54 -10.56 -1.39
N VAL A 311 -31.24 -10.12 -2.63
CA VAL A 311 -30.53 -10.92 -3.63
C VAL A 311 -29.11 -11.25 -3.16
N LEU A 312 -28.38 -10.26 -2.64
CA LEU A 312 -27.03 -10.46 -2.09
C LEU A 312 -27.09 -11.34 -0.84
N ILE A 313 -28.03 -11.08 0.07
CA ILE A 313 -28.17 -11.85 1.31
C ILE A 313 -28.44 -13.33 0.95
N GLN A 314 -29.44 -13.62 0.11
CA GLN A 314 -29.79 -14.98 -0.30
C GLN A 314 -28.63 -15.68 -1.03
N GLY A 315 -27.92 -14.97 -1.89
CA GLY A 315 -26.72 -15.50 -2.56
C GLY A 315 -25.67 -15.94 -1.56
N ASN A 316 -25.33 -15.09 -0.59
CA ASN A 316 -24.34 -15.39 0.45
C ASN A 316 -24.83 -16.50 1.41
N GLN A 317 -26.13 -16.54 1.73
CA GLN A 317 -26.73 -17.64 2.49
C GLN A 317 -26.61 -18.99 1.75
N ARG A 318 -26.79 -19.00 0.42
CA ARG A 318 -26.63 -20.21 -0.40
C ARG A 318 -25.19 -20.72 -0.38
N VAL A 319 -24.22 -19.81 -0.51
CA VAL A 319 -22.79 -20.15 -0.45
C VAL A 319 -22.42 -20.67 0.94
N LEU A 320 -22.89 -20.01 2.01
CA LEU A 320 -22.65 -20.48 3.38
C LEU A 320 -23.27 -21.85 3.61
N ARG A 321 -24.52 -22.06 3.17
CA ARG A 321 -25.21 -23.35 3.30
C ARG A 321 -24.40 -24.49 2.72
N ALA A 322 -23.85 -24.34 1.52
CA ALA A 322 -22.99 -25.37 0.93
C ALA A 322 -21.78 -25.70 1.81
N ARG A 323 -21.12 -24.67 2.37
CA ARG A 323 -20.00 -24.86 3.31
C ARG A 323 -20.40 -25.50 4.63
N LEU A 324 -21.61 -25.22 5.13
CA LEU A 324 -22.12 -25.81 6.36
C LEU A 324 -22.58 -27.26 6.16
N GLU A 325 -23.14 -27.60 4.99
CA GLU A 325 -23.41 -29.00 4.62
C GLU A 325 -22.11 -29.82 4.55
N ASP A 326 -21.05 -29.28 3.93
CA ASP A 326 -19.73 -29.92 3.90
C ASP A 326 -19.22 -30.16 5.34
N ALA A 327 -19.29 -29.14 6.19
CA ALA A 327 -18.87 -29.25 7.58
C ALA A 327 -19.72 -30.27 8.38
N ALA A 328 -21.03 -30.30 8.14
CA ALA A 328 -21.95 -31.26 8.75
C ALA A 328 -21.61 -32.70 8.34
N PHE A 329 -21.33 -32.90 7.06
CA PHE A 329 -20.93 -34.19 6.50
C PHE A 329 -19.62 -34.67 7.13
N TYR A 330 -18.57 -33.85 7.12
CA TYR A 330 -17.28 -34.23 7.73
C TYR A 330 -17.40 -34.47 9.23
N TRP A 331 -18.16 -33.64 9.96
CA TRP A 331 -18.42 -33.86 11.38
C TRP A 331 -19.10 -35.21 11.65
N LYS A 332 -20.08 -35.58 10.82
CA LYS A 332 -20.77 -36.87 10.93
C LYS A 332 -19.82 -38.03 10.65
N VAL A 333 -19.13 -38.00 9.51
CA VAL A 333 -18.19 -39.04 9.09
C VAL A 333 -17.07 -39.20 10.11
N ASP A 334 -16.53 -38.09 10.63
CA ASP A 334 -15.42 -38.16 11.56
C ASP A 334 -15.78 -38.81 12.89
N ARG A 335 -17.05 -38.68 13.30
CA ARG A 335 -17.61 -39.32 14.50
C ARG A 335 -17.90 -40.81 14.34
N GLU A 336 -17.91 -41.34 13.11
CA GLU A 336 -18.13 -42.78 12.88
C GLU A 336 -16.95 -43.64 13.36
N THR A 337 -15.74 -43.06 13.41
CA THR A 337 -14.53 -43.76 13.86
C THR A 337 -13.96 -43.13 15.12
N PRO A 338 -13.95 -43.84 16.27
CA PRO A 338 -13.32 -43.37 17.50
C PRO A 338 -11.85 -43.02 17.30
N LEU A 339 -11.37 -41.99 17.99
CA LEU A 339 -9.98 -41.51 17.88
C LEU A 339 -8.95 -42.62 18.11
N GLU A 340 -9.22 -43.54 19.04
CA GLU A 340 -8.36 -44.68 19.35
C GLU A 340 -8.08 -45.57 18.12
N ARG A 341 -9.09 -45.77 17.27
CA ARG A 341 -8.96 -46.56 16.03
C ARG A 341 -8.17 -45.83 14.94
N ARG A 342 -8.06 -44.51 15.02
CA ARG A 342 -7.26 -43.72 14.07
C ARG A 342 -5.75 -43.87 14.31
N ARG A 343 -5.33 -44.34 15.50
CA ARG A 343 -3.91 -44.60 15.83
C ARG A 343 -3.24 -45.54 14.82
N ASP A 344 -3.96 -46.55 14.35
CA ASP A 344 -3.37 -47.55 13.47
C ASP A 344 -3.08 -46.99 12.06
N GLY A 345 -3.86 -46.01 11.60
CA GLY A 345 -3.60 -45.27 10.37
C GLY A 345 -2.37 -44.37 10.44
N LEU A 346 -2.01 -43.88 11.63
CA LEU A 346 -0.81 -43.05 11.83
C LEU A 346 0.49 -43.81 11.56
N ARG A 347 0.49 -45.14 11.63
CA ARG A 347 1.67 -45.97 11.27
C ARG A 347 2.05 -45.85 9.80
N GLN A 348 1.13 -45.42 8.95
CA GLN A 348 1.34 -45.24 7.51
C GLN A 348 1.80 -43.82 7.15
N VAL A 349 1.77 -42.88 8.11
CA VAL A 349 2.21 -41.50 7.88
C VAL A 349 3.73 -41.45 7.92
N VAL A 350 4.36 -41.34 6.76
CA VAL A 350 5.82 -41.15 6.64
C VAL A 350 6.11 -39.67 6.87
N PHE A 351 6.78 -39.35 7.98
CA PHE A 351 7.27 -37.99 8.22
C PHE A 351 8.50 -37.78 7.33
N GLN A 352 8.40 -36.89 6.34
CA GLN A 352 9.57 -36.41 5.61
C GLN A 352 10.22 -35.30 6.43
N ALA A 353 11.46 -35.54 6.86
CA ALA A 353 12.29 -34.60 7.62
C ALA A 353 12.96 -33.56 6.70
#